data_AF-K1SIK3-F1
#
_entry.id   AF-K1SIK3-F1
#
_cell.length_a   1.000
_cell.length_b   1.000
_cell.length_c   1.000
_cell.angle_alpha   90.00
_cell.angle_beta   90.00
_cell.angle_gamma   90.00
#
_symmetry.space_group_name_H-M   'P 1'
#
loop_
_entity.id
_entity.type
_entity.pdbx_description
1 polymer ?
#
loop_
_entity_poly.entity_id
_entity_poly.type
_entity_poly.pdbx_seq_one_letter_code
_entity_poly.pdbx_strand_id
1 'polypeptide(L)'
;GKAGYMVYKTLGMSIVASYEIWNEEFGDRYNQEELRKYTKEFLKNYYENNKVPVKQGLYVLLEYLKNPNAKLAVASSSPRWEVEKHLNDAGIIDCFSAIICGDMVEKSKPAPDIYIKACEMLNENPEECIALEDSKNGLLSAYRAGCKPIMVPDLWQPDEEILQIIKGKYSDLEQVKKAFESGEI
;
A
#
# COMPACT_ATOMS: atom_id res chain seq x y z
N GLY A 1 -7.42 -14.80 17.43
CA GLY A 1 -8.62 -15.57 17.02
C GLY A 1 -8.85 -15.44 15.52
N LYS A 2 -9.77 -16.22 14.93
CA LYS A 2 -10.00 -16.25 13.46
C LYS A 2 -10.29 -14.87 12.84
N ALA A 3 -10.97 -13.97 13.55
CA ALA A 3 -11.21 -12.60 13.07
C ALA A 3 -9.90 -11.81 12.86
N GLY A 4 -8.91 -11.96 13.74
CA GLY A 4 -7.59 -11.34 13.58
C GLY A 4 -6.78 -11.96 12.44
N TYR A 5 -6.95 -13.27 12.18
CA TYR A 5 -6.32 -13.95 11.04
C TYR A 5 -6.77 -13.38 9.68
N MET A 6 -8.02 -12.89 9.60
CA MET A 6 -8.52 -12.31 8.36
C MET A 6 -7.81 -11.03 7.95
N VAL A 7 -7.29 -10.25 8.91
CA VAL A 7 -6.49 -9.07 8.61
C VAL A 7 -5.25 -9.47 7.80
N TYR A 8 -4.59 -10.57 8.19
CA TYR A 8 -3.46 -11.11 7.43
C TYR A 8 -3.89 -11.70 6.09
N LYS A 9 -5.01 -12.43 6.05
CA LYS A 9 -5.53 -13.10 4.83
C LYS A 9 -5.99 -12.12 3.75
N THR A 10 -6.42 -10.92 4.14
CA THR A 10 -6.94 -9.88 3.25
C THR A 10 -6.01 -8.68 3.08
N LEU A 11 -4.77 -8.76 3.60
CA LEU A 11 -3.82 -7.66 3.55
C LEU A 11 -3.46 -7.29 2.10
N GLY A 12 -3.53 -6.00 1.79
CA GLY A 12 -3.26 -5.45 0.46
C GLY A 12 -4.37 -5.67 -0.58
N MET A 13 -5.48 -6.31 -0.21
CA MET A 13 -6.61 -6.57 -1.12
C MET A 13 -7.57 -5.37 -1.20
N SER A 14 -8.41 -5.35 -2.23
CA SER A 14 -9.55 -4.44 -2.26
C SER A 14 -10.58 -4.83 -1.21
N ILE A 15 -11.42 -3.88 -0.82
CA ILE A 15 -12.50 -4.12 0.13
C ILE A 15 -13.52 -5.15 -0.41
N VAL A 16 -13.76 -5.16 -1.72
CA VAL A 16 -14.68 -6.10 -2.38
C VAL A 16 -14.12 -7.53 -2.29
N ALA A 17 -12.86 -7.73 -2.71
CA ALA A 17 -12.22 -9.04 -2.63
C ALA A 17 -12.07 -9.52 -1.17
N SER A 18 -11.90 -8.58 -0.23
CA SER A 18 -11.92 -8.92 1.19
C SER A 18 -13.29 -9.49 1.59
N TYR A 19 -14.40 -8.87 1.22
CA TYR A 19 -15.74 -9.38 1.59
C TYR A 19 -16.01 -10.80 1.09
N GLU A 20 -15.55 -11.15 -0.11
CA GLU A 20 -15.66 -12.51 -0.63
C GLU A 20 -14.94 -13.52 0.27
N ILE A 21 -13.70 -13.24 0.67
CA ILE A 21 -12.92 -14.11 1.56
C ILE A 21 -13.53 -14.21 2.95
N TRP A 22 -14.08 -13.12 3.49
CA TRP A 22 -14.77 -13.14 4.78
C TRP A 22 -16.07 -13.95 4.70
N ASN A 23 -16.82 -13.84 3.61
CA ASN A 23 -18.02 -14.63 3.38
C ASN A 23 -17.69 -16.14 3.27
N GLU A 24 -16.64 -16.50 2.54
CA GLU A 24 -16.16 -17.90 2.45
C GLU A 24 -15.76 -18.49 3.81
N GLU A 25 -15.07 -17.71 4.66
CA GLU A 25 -14.56 -18.20 5.94
C GLU A 25 -15.66 -18.31 7.02
N PHE A 26 -16.62 -17.38 7.05
CA PHE A 26 -17.61 -17.28 8.13
C PHE A 26 -19.03 -17.72 7.74
N GLY A 27 -19.35 -17.79 6.44
CA GLY A 27 -20.68 -18.13 5.94
C GLY A 27 -21.76 -17.23 6.53
N ASP A 28 -22.87 -17.83 6.99
CA ASP A 28 -24.01 -17.11 7.56
C ASP A 28 -23.70 -16.28 8.82
N ARG A 29 -22.52 -16.47 9.43
CA ARG A 29 -22.07 -15.64 10.57
C ARG A 29 -21.45 -14.32 10.13
N TYR A 30 -21.24 -14.14 8.82
CA TYR A 30 -20.71 -12.91 8.27
C TYR A 30 -21.83 -11.91 7.99
N ASN A 31 -21.86 -10.83 8.76
CA ASN A 31 -22.73 -9.68 8.47
C ASN A 31 -21.88 -8.52 7.95
N GLN A 32 -21.88 -8.35 6.63
CA GLN A 32 -21.12 -7.30 5.96
C GLN A 32 -21.56 -5.89 6.38
N GLU A 33 -22.86 -5.66 6.56
CA GLU A 33 -23.40 -4.35 6.96
C GLU A 33 -22.96 -3.98 8.37
N GLU A 34 -23.05 -4.94 9.29
CA GLU A 34 -22.61 -4.76 10.67
C GLU A 34 -21.10 -4.52 10.77
N LEU A 35 -20.28 -5.29 10.03
CA LEU A 35 -18.84 -5.07 9.97
C LEU A 35 -18.51 -3.68 9.41
N ARG A 36 -19.18 -3.24 8.34
CA ARG A 36 -19.00 -1.89 7.78
C ARG A 36 -19.34 -0.81 8.80
N LYS A 37 -20.45 -0.97 9.52
CA LYS A 37 -20.88 -0.03 10.55
C LYS A 37 -19.84 0.06 11.67
N TYR A 38 -19.42 -1.08 12.21
CA TYR A 38 -18.41 -1.15 13.25
C TYR A 38 -17.08 -0.51 12.82
N THR A 39 -16.57 -0.85 11.63
CA THR A 39 -15.33 -0.27 11.09
C THR A 39 -15.44 1.24 10.94
N LYS A 40 -16.57 1.75 10.43
CA LYS A 40 -16.79 3.19 10.28
C LYS A 40 -16.81 3.91 11.64
N GLU A 41 -17.52 3.37 12.63
CA GLU A 41 -17.59 3.94 13.97
C GLU A 41 -16.22 3.93 14.68
N PHE A 42 -15.49 2.81 14.55
CA PHE A 42 -14.14 2.68 15.10
C PHE A 42 -13.16 3.68 14.48
N LEU A 43 -13.09 3.75 13.14
CA LEU A 43 -12.18 4.67 12.45
C LEU A 43 -12.52 6.13 12.72
N LYS A 44 -13.82 6.46 12.77
CA LYS A 44 -14.26 7.80 13.15
C LYS A 44 -13.75 8.19 14.54
N ASN A 45 -13.99 7.35 15.55
CA ASN A 45 -13.55 7.62 16.91
C ASN A 45 -12.02 7.70 17.01
N TYR A 46 -11.31 6.80 16.32
CA TYR A 46 -9.86 6.83 16.26
C TYR A 46 -9.34 8.18 15.74
N TYR A 47 -9.83 8.64 14.58
CA TYR A 47 -9.34 9.87 13.96
C TYR A 47 -9.89 11.16 14.59
N GLU A 48 -10.96 11.10 15.40
CA GLU A 48 -11.38 12.22 16.24
C GLU A 48 -10.37 12.52 17.36
N ASN A 49 -9.63 11.49 17.79
CA ASN A 49 -8.72 11.57 18.95
C ASN A 49 -7.24 11.38 18.60
N ASN A 50 -6.93 10.97 17.37
CA ASN A 50 -5.59 10.63 16.93
C ASN A 50 -5.31 11.19 15.54
N LYS A 51 -4.04 11.51 15.28
CA LYS A 51 -3.57 11.81 13.92
C LYS A 51 -3.47 10.51 13.11
N VAL A 52 -3.48 10.64 11.79
CA VAL A 52 -3.13 9.52 10.91
C VAL A 52 -1.73 9.01 11.25
N PRO A 53 -1.57 7.71 11.56
CA PRO A 53 -0.25 7.15 11.79
C PRO A 53 0.57 7.19 10.51
N VAL A 54 1.84 7.56 10.63
CA VAL A 54 2.79 7.54 9.52
C VAL A 54 3.94 6.61 9.87
N LYS A 55 4.43 5.89 8.87
CA LYS A 55 5.58 4.99 9.06
C LYS A 55 6.83 5.80 9.40
N GLN A 56 7.65 5.27 10.29
CA GLN A 56 8.93 5.90 10.66
C GLN A 56 9.77 6.18 9.40
N GLY A 57 10.31 7.40 9.33
CA GLY A 57 11.12 7.86 8.20
C GLY A 57 10.33 8.45 7.02
N LEU A 58 8.99 8.46 7.03
CA LEU A 58 8.19 8.96 5.89
C LEU A 58 8.58 10.36 5.45
N TYR A 59 8.55 11.33 6.36
CA TYR A 59 8.86 12.73 6.02
C TYR A 59 10.33 12.90 5.59
N VAL A 60 11.24 12.15 6.20
CA VAL A 60 12.67 12.19 5.88
C VAL A 60 12.93 11.65 4.47
N LEU A 61 12.27 10.56 4.10
CA LEU A 61 12.34 9.99 2.75
C LEU A 61 11.70 10.92 1.72
N LEU A 62 10.50 11.44 2.00
CA LEU A 62 9.82 12.36 1.08
C LEU A 62 10.64 13.63 0.86
N GLU A 63 11.24 14.19 1.91
CA GLU A 63 12.12 15.36 1.78
C GLU A 63 13.34 15.05 0.90
N TYR A 64 13.96 13.88 1.07
CA TYR A 64 15.04 13.42 0.20
C TYR A 64 14.59 13.28 -1.26
N LEU A 65 13.37 12.76 -1.49
CA LEU A 65 12.78 12.55 -2.81
C LEU A 65 12.17 13.81 -3.43
N LYS A 66 12.13 14.96 -2.75
CA LYS A 66 11.69 16.24 -3.36
C LYS A 66 12.64 16.80 -4.42
N ASN A 67 13.80 16.16 -4.63
CA ASN A 67 14.75 16.53 -5.69
C ASN A 67 14.06 16.41 -7.08
N PRO A 68 14.24 17.39 -8.00
CA PRO A 68 13.49 17.49 -9.27
C PRO A 68 13.40 16.25 -10.17
N ASN A 69 14.23 15.22 -9.94
CA ASN A 69 14.25 14.03 -10.78
C ASN A 69 13.36 12.87 -10.28
N ALA A 70 12.86 12.91 -9.04
CA ALA A 70 12.01 11.84 -8.53
C ALA A 70 10.53 12.18 -8.74
N LYS A 71 9.82 11.31 -9.46
CA LYS A 71 8.38 11.37 -9.62
C LYS A 71 7.73 10.36 -8.68
N LEU A 72 6.81 10.81 -7.85
CA LEU A 72 6.18 9.96 -6.83
C LEU A 72 4.70 9.73 -7.18
N ALA A 73 4.25 8.49 -6.99
CA ALA A 73 2.83 8.13 -7.06
C ALA A 73 2.41 7.29 -5.86
N VAL A 74 1.14 7.38 -5.50
CA VAL A 74 0.49 6.45 -4.57
C VAL A 74 -0.27 5.40 -5.38
N ALA A 75 -0.12 4.12 -5.03
CA ALA A 75 -0.88 3.00 -5.59
C ALA A 75 -1.53 2.18 -4.47
N SER A 76 -2.83 2.38 -4.23
CA SER A 76 -3.56 1.78 -3.11
C SER A 76 -4.82 1.02 -3.55
N SER A 77 -5.11 -0.11 -2.90
CA SER A 77 -6.37 -0.86 -3.09
C SER A 77 -7.58 -0.18 -2.44
N SER A 78 -7.37 0.85 -1.61
CA SER A 78 -8.42 1.65 -0.97
C SER A 78 -9.09 2.61 -1.97
N PRO A 79 -10.34 3.03 -1.71
CA PRO A 79 -11.03 4.03 -2.53
C PRO A 79 -10.39 5.42 -2.41
N ARG A 80 -10.54 6.24 -3.44
CA ARG A 80 -9.88 7.55 -3.56
C ARG A 80 -10.10 8.48 -2.37
N TRP A 81 -11.34 8.61 -1.90
CA TRP A 81 -11.68 9.51 -0.78
C TRP A 81 -10.91 9.19 0.50
N GLU A 82 -10.60 7.92 0.74
CA GLU A 82 -9.86 7.47 1.93
C GLU A 82 -8.37 7.78 1.80
N VAL A 83 -7.81 7.49 0.62
CA VAL A 83 -6.40 7.77 0.31
C VAL A 83 -6.12 9.26 0.39
N GLU A 84 -6.92 10.09 -0.30
CA GLU A 84 -6.75 11.55 -0.27
C GLU A 84 -6.92 12.11 1.14
N LYS A 85 -7.86 11.60 1.93
CA LYS A 85 -8.01 12.00 3.34
C LYS A 85 -6.73 11.71 4.14
N HIS A 86 -6.20 10.50 4.08
CA HIS A 86 -4.99 10.14 4.84
C HIS A 86 -3.77 10.96 4.39
N LEU A 87 -3.60 11.21 3.09
CA LEU A 87 -2.50 12.03 2.58
C LEU A 87 -2.61 13.51 3.01
N ASN A 88 -3.83 14.06 3.04
CA ASN A 88 -4.08 15.42 3.53
C ASN A 88 -3.84 15.53 5.03
N ASP A 89 -4.36 14.59 5.83
CA ASP A 89 -4.16 14.57 7.28
C ASP A 89 -2.66 14.42 7.65
N ALA A 90 -1.88 13.72 6.82
CA ALA A 90 -0.43 13.62 6.95
C ALA A 90 0.34 14.82 6.37
N GLY A 91 -0.33 15.70 5.61
CA GLY A 91 0.30 16.89 5.00
C GLY A 91 1.28 16.57 3.86
N ILE A 92 1.04 15.49 3.12
CA ILE A 92 1.97 14.98 2.08
C ILE A 92 1.33 14.79 0.71
N ILE A 93 0.06 15.18 0.52
CA ILE A 93 -0.64 14.99 -0.75
C ILE A 93 0.11 15.63 -1.93
N ASP A 94 0.69 16.82 -1.70
CA ASP A 94 1.42 17.58 -2.71
C ASP A 94 2.79 16.98 -3.07
N CYS A 95 3.22 15.92 -2.37
CA CYS A 95 4.44 15.20 -2.71
C CYS A 95 4.24 14.25 -3.91
N PHE A 96 3.01 13.91 -4.27
CA PHE A 96 2.70 12.88 -5.26
C PHE A 96 2.11 13.49 -6.55
N SER A 97 2.73 13.17 -7.68
CA SER A 97 2.26 13.57 -9.01
C SER A 97 1.00 12.82 -9.45
N ALA A 98 0.78 11.62 -8.88
CA ALA A 98 -0.35 10.78 -9.21
C ALA A 98 -0.83 9.96 -8.00
N ILE A 99 -2.14 9.75 -7.90
CA ILE A 99 -2.77 8.90 -6.90
C ILE A 99 -3.67 7.92 -7.65
N ILE A 100 -3.33 6.64 -7.58
CA ILE A 100 -4.06 5.55 -8.21
C ILE A 100 -4.70 4.72 -7.08
N CYS A 101 -6.01 4.59 -7.15
CA CYS A 101 -6.84 3.93 -6.14
C CYS A 101 -7.51 2.69 -6.70
N GLY A 102 -8.05 1.84 -5.83
CA GLY A 102 -8.62 0.54 -6.21
C GLY A 102 -9.85 0.66 -7.11
N ASP A 103 -10.56 1.79 -7.04
CA ASP A 103 -11.69 2.16 -7.90
C ASP A 103 -11.27 2.65 -9.30
N MET A 104 -9.97 2.76 -9.56
CA MET A 104 -9.41 3.23 -10.84
C MET A 104 -8.87 2.09 -11.72
N VAL A 105 -8.94 0.83 -11.28
CA VAL A 105 -8.39 -0.32 -12.00
C VAL A 105 -9.40 -1.45 -12.11
N GLU A 106 -9.30 -2.25 -13.18
CA GLU A 106 -10.20 -3.38 -13.40
C GLU A 106 -9.91 -4.53 -12.43
N LYS A 107 -8.63 -4.86 -12.22
CA LYS A 107 -8.20 -5.93 -11.32
C LYS A 107 -7.39 -5.37 -10.16
N SER A 108 -7.79 -5.72 -8.94
CA SER A 108 -7.05 -5.36 -7.73
C SER A 108 -5.76 -6.19 -7.57
N LYS A 109 -4.86 -5.72 -6.69
CA LYS A 109 -3.68 -6.49 -6.24
C LYS A 109 -4.13 -7.92 -5.86
N PRO A 110 -3.41 -8.98 -6.28
CA PRO A 110 -2.05 -8.98 -6.82
C PRO A 110 -1.95 -8.84 -8.35
N ALA A 111 -3.01 -8.43 -9.05
CA ALA A 111 -2.91 -8.06 -10.46
C ALA A 111 -2.05 -6.80 -10.64
N PRO A 112 -1.32 -6.63 -11.76
CA PRO A 112 -0.34 -5.55 -11.93
C PRO A 112 -0.96 -4.19 -12.27
N ASP A 113 -2.26 -4.16 -12.58
CA ASP A 113 -3.00 -3.04 -13.18
C ASP A 113 -2.73 -1.70 -12.48
N ILE A 114 -2.66 -1.71 -11.14
CA ILE A 114 -2.47 -0.49 -10.35
C ILE A 114 -1.08 0.12 -10.50
N TYR A 115 -0.04 -0.70 -10.62
CA TYR A 115 1.32 -0.22 -10.83
C TYR A 115 1.56 0.13 -12.30
N ILE A 116 0.99 -0.63 -13.24
CA ILE A 116 1.02 -0.27 -14.67
C ILE A 116 0.43 1.14 -14.84
N LYS A 117 -0.76 1.37 -14.29
CA LYS A 117 -1.41 2.69 -14.32
C LYS A 117 -0.61 3.76 -13.60
N ALA A 118 0.05 3.43 -12.48
CA ALA A 118 0.92 4.38 -11.78
C ALA A 118 2.11 4.80 -12.65
N CYS A 119 2.82 3.84 -13.27
CA CYS A 119 3.92 4.09 -14.18
C CYS A 119 3.49 4.93 -15.40
N GLU A 120 2.33 4.63 -15.98
CA GLU A 120 1.73 5.43 -17.07
C GLU A 120 1.49 6.88 -16.65
N MET A 121 0.93 7.11 -15.47
CA MET A 121 0.67 8.46 -14.94
C MET A 121 1.95 9.22 -14.58
N LEU A 122 3.02 8.51 -14.22
CA LEU A 122 4.34 9.09 -14.03
C LEU A 122 5.08 9.32 -15.36
N ASN A 123 4.60 8.74 -16.46
CA ASN A 123 5.30 8.67 -17.75
C ASN A 123 6.71 8.09 -17.57
N GLU A 124 6.78 6.93 -16.92
CA GLU A 124 8.02 6.18 -16.66
C GLU A 124 7.86 4.71 -17.04
N ASN A 125 8.96 4.06 -17.40
CA ASN A 125 8.96 2.61 -17.64
C ASN A 125 8.90 1.87 -16.30
N PRO A 126 8.10 0.77 -16.18
CA PRO A 126 8.02 0.03 -14.93
C PRO A 126 9.38 -0.47 -14.40
N GLU A 127 10.28 -0.90 -15.28
CA GLU A 127 11.63 -1.36 -14.92
C GLU A 127 12.53 -0.29 -14.26
N GLU A 128 12.21 0.99 -14.48
CA GLU A 128 12.88 2.13 -13.84
C GLU A 128 12.18 2.59 -12.55
N CYS A 129 11.03 1.99 -12.22
CA CYS A 129 10.24 2.35 -11.05
C CYS A 129 10.55 1.45 -9.85
N ILE A 130 10.64 2.05 -8.67
CA ILE A 130 10.72 1.36 -7.38
C ILE A 130 9.34 1.43 -6.70
N ALA A 131 8.88 0.29 -6.19
CA ALA A 131 7.62 0.19 -5.45
C ALA A 131 7.87 -0.17 -3.98
N LEU A 132 7.55 0.74 -3.06
CA LEU A 132 7.61 0.48 -1.62
C LEU A 132 6.31 -0.18 -1.16
N GLU A 133 6.41 -1.36 -0.53
CA GLU A 133 5.24 -2.18 -0.17
C GLU A 133 5.41 -2.94 1.14
N ASP A 134 4.32 -3.21 1.82
CA ASP A 134 4.27 -3.92 3.11
C ASP A 134 3.46 -5.23 3.05
N SER A 135 2.78 -5.49 1.92
CA SER A 135 1.86 -6.60 1.74
C SER A 135 2.34 -7.59 0.67
N LYS A 136 2.05 -8.88 0.85
CA LYS A 136 2.33 -9.91 -0.18
C LYS A 136 1.69 -9.56 -1.52
N ASN A 137 0.41 -9.16 -1.50
CA ASN A 137 -0.34 -8.85 -2.72
C ASN A 137 0.22 -7.63 -3.45
N GLY A 138 0.66 -6.60 -2.73
CA GLY A 138 1.29 -5.43 -3.31
C GLY A 138 2.66 -5.70 -3.90
N LEU A 139 3.51 -6.45 -3.20
CA LEU A 139 4.82 -6.87 -3.72
C LEU A 139 4.67 -7.68 -5.03
N LEU A 140 3.73 -8.62 -5.07
CA LEU A 140 3.41 -9.39 -6.28
C LEU A 140 2.88 -8.51 -7.41
N SER A 141 1.98 -7.57 -7.09
CA SER A 141 1.41 -6.64 -8.06
C SER A 141 2.50 -5.76 -8.70
N ALA A 142 3.40 -5.19 -7.89
CA ALA A 142 4.52 -4.39 -8.36
C ALA A 142 5.48 -5.22 -9.23
N TYR A 143 5.85 -6.41 -8.77
CA TYR A 143 6.74 -7.30 -9.52
C TYR A 143 6.16 -7.69 -10.87
N ARG A 144 4.88 -8.05 -10.92
CA ARG A 144 4.17 -8.43 -12.15
C ARG A 144 4.00 -7.26 -13.13
N ALA A 145 3.99 -6.02 -12.63
CA ALA A 145 4.00 -4.83 -13.46
C ALA A 145 5.39 -4.53 -14.06
N GLY A 146 6.44 -5.20 -13.60
CA GLY A 146 7.83 -4.95 -13.99
C GLY A 146 8.57 -3.96 -13.10
N CYS A 147 7.95 -3.47 -12.01
CA CYS A 147 8.59 -2.60 -11.03
C CYS A 147 9.63 -3.36 -10.20
N LYS A 148 10.53 -2.61 -9.55
CA LYS A 148 11.49 -3.09 -8.54
C LYS A 148 10.82 -3.02 -7.14
N PRO A 149 10.29 -4.12 -6.58
CA PRO A 149 9.58 -4.07 -5.31
C PRO A 149 10.58 -4.03 -4.15
N ILE A 150 10.35 -3.14 -3.20
CA ILE A 150 11.09 -3.05 -1.94
C ILE A 150 10.10 -3.24 -0.80
N MET A 151 10.41 -4.18 0.09
CA MET A 151 9.56 -4.46 1.23
C MET A 151 9.91 -3.55 2.40
N VAL A 152 8.88 -2.92 3.00
CA VAL A 152 8.97 -2.22 4.27
C VAL A 152 7.92 -2.80 5.23
N PRO A 153 8.25 -3.87 5.98
CA PRO A 153 7.26 -4.69 6.70
C PRO A 153 6.42 -3.89 7.70
N ASP A 154 5.16 -4.31 7.87
CA ASP A 154 4.29 -3.86 8.96
C ASP A 154 3.73 -5.07 9.74
N LEU A 155 2.62 -5.63 9.29
CA LEU A 155 1.96 -6.76 9.97
C LEU A 155 2.51 -8.13 9.57
N TRP A 156 3.13 -8.25 8.40
CA TRP A 156 3.47 -9.55 7.79
C TRP A 156 4.96 -9.66 7.42
N GLN A 157 5.48 -10.90 7.38
CA GLN A 157 6.87 -11.22 7.04
C GLN A 157 6.93 -12.08 5.78
N PRO A 158 7.94 -11.88 4.90
CA PRO A 158 8.00 -12.56 3.61
C PRO A 158 8.34 -14.04 3.72
N ASP A 159 7.74 -14.83 2.84
CA ASP A 159 8.10 -16.21 2.55
C ASP A 159 9.22 -16.27 1.49
N GLU A 160 9.71 -17.47 1.16
CA GLU A 160 10.79 -17.67 0.19
C GLU A 160 10.44 -17.14 -1.21
N GLU A 161 9.18 -17.27 -1.63
CA GLU A 161 8.68 -16.74 -2.90
C GLU A 161 8.87 -15.22 -2.96
N ILE A 162 8.46 -14.52 -1.91
CA ILE A 162 8.54 -13.07 -1.88
C ILE A 162 10.00 -12.59 -1.73
N LEU A 163 10.84 -13.31 -1.00
CA LEU A 163 12.26 -13.00 -0.91
C LEU A 163 12.97 -13.07 -2.28
N GLN A 164 12.48 -13.86 -3.23
CA GLN A 164 13.07 -13.98 -4.57
C GLN A 164 12.72 -12.79 -5.50
N ILE A 165 11.64 -12.06 -5.23
CA ILE A 165 11.16 -11.00 -6.14
C ILE A 165 11.49 -9.59 -5.65
N ILE A 166 11.70 -9.39 -4.34
CA ILE A 166 12.03 -8.08 -3.79
C ILE A 166 13.50 -7.71 -4.05
N LYS A 167 13.76 -6.41 -4.22
CA LYS A 167 15.12 -5.85 -4.36
C LYS A 167 15.77 -5.49 -3.04
N GLY A 168 14.98 -5.32 -2.00
CA GLY A 168 15.45 -5.03 -0.65
C GLY A 168 14.33 -5.18 0.37
N LYS A 169 14.74 -5.36 1.62
CA LYS A 169 13.85 -5.37 2.78
C LYS A 169 14.44 -4.45 3.84
N TYR A 170 13.73 -3.37 4.15
CA TYR A 170 14.16 -2.37 5.12
C TYR A 170 13.14 -2.25 6.24
N SER A 171 13.60 -2.05 7.46
CA SER A 171 12.68 -2.04 8.63
C SER A 171 11.81 -0.78 8.72
N ASP A 172 12.27 0.33 8.12
CA ASP A 172 11.58 1.60 8.07
C ASP A 172 11.99 2.41 6.82
N LEU A 173 11.38 3.58 6.62
CA LEU A 173 11.64 4.43 5.45
C LEU A 173 12.94 5.24 5.58
N GLU A 174 13.54 5.32 6.77
CA GLU A 174 14.84 5.97 6.96
C GLU A 174 15.96 5.07 6.41
N GLN A 175 15.85 3.76 6.60
CA GLN A 175 16.75 2.78 5.99
C GLN A 175 16.60 2.75 4.47
N VAL A 176 15.39 2.89 3.93
CA VAL A 176 15.18 3.04 2.47
C VAL A 176 15.93 4.27 1.95
N LYS A 177 15.82 5.41 2.63
CA LYS A 177 16.60 6.61 2.26
C LYS A 177 18.10 6.32 2.25
N LYS A 178 18.64 5.67 3.29
CA LYS A 178 20.08 5.36 3.37
C LYS A 178 20.54 4.48 2.22
N ALA A 179 19.69 3.53 1.79
CA ALA A 179 19.96 2.67 0.65
C ALA A 179 19.98 3.45 -0.69
N PHE A 180 19.10 4.44 -0.86
CA PHE A 180 19.18 5.37 -2.00
C PHE A 180 20.47 6.22 -1.97
N GLU A 181 20.87 6.72 -0.80
CA GLU A 181 22.08 7.55 -0.65
C GLU A 181 23.36 6.76 -0.92
N SER A 182 23.39 5.47 -0.61
CA SER A 182 24.53 4.58 -0.85
C SER A 182 24.60 4.03 -2.28
N GLY A 183 23.53 4.21 -3.08
CA GLY A 183 23.40 3.59 -4.40
C GLY A 183 23.17 2.07 -4.35
N GLU A 184 22.70 1.55 -3.21
CA GLU A 184 22.26 0.16 -3.08
C GLU A 184 20.98 -0.10 -3.88
N ILE A 185 20.11 0.91 -3.93
CA ILE A 185 18.85 0.93 -4.68
C ILE A 185 18.68 2.23 -5.47
#